data_AF-A0A9W6YJD4-F1
#
_entry.id   AF-A0A9W6YJD4-F1
#
_cell.length_a   1.000
_cell.length_b   1.000
_cell.length_c   1.000
_cell.angle_alpha   90.00
_cell.angle_beta   90.00
_cell.angle_gamma   90.00
#
_symmetry.space_group_name_H-M   'P 1'
#
loop_
_entity.id
_entity.type
_entity.pdbx_description
1 polymer ?
#
loop_
_entity_poly.entity_id
_entity_poly.type
_entity_poly.pdbx_seq_one_letter_code
_entity_poly.pdbx_strand_id
1 'polypeptide(L)'
;MTAISWWDSRPVHFSCNGGSLETDRVTGQEGPNQVDIPCPRVIKDYYAFMGGVDVHDQLRLQRYSIQRALRFRKYYKSLVLGLIDMAIVNGYIVHKAYYKNKTTRPLSHVKYMKKLHMQLCALQAVDMYESNTFGTREPIPAPRGVVPTVQDTTAHTMRQIERWRNADTQPKRRRGACKICPMLHAEYKRAATSKYFCPECNKEGPIFLCRSARYPVRGVAMTCWDIWHREWSNGQLTPVDNGRSI
;
A
#
# COMPACT_ATOMS: atom_id res chain seq x y z
N MET A 1 -27.81 16.18 30.15
CA MET A 1 -27.08 14.92 30.26
C MET A 1 -27.75 14.10 31.33
N THR A 2 -28.19 12.90 31.01
CA THR A 2 -28.97 12.04 31.90
C THR A 2 -28.23 10.72 32.10
N ALA A 3 -28.08 10.30 33.36
CA ALA A 3 -27.50 9.01 33.71
C ALA A 3 -28.63 8.07 34.19
N ILE A 4 -28.64 6.84 33.69
CA ILE A 4 -29.67 5.84 33.98
C ILE A 4 -28.98 4.57 34.44
N SER A 5 -29.51 3.95 35.48
CA SER A 5 -29.11 2.60 35.89
C SER A 5 -30.27 1.66 35.60
N TRP A 6 -30.04 0.65 34.77
CA TRP A 6 -30.99 -0.39 34.46
C TRP A 6 -30.53 -1.72 35.02
N TRP A 7 -31.47 -2.45 35.63
CA TRP A 7 -31.18 -3.69 36.32
C TRP A 7 -31.61 -4.87 35.47
N ASP A 8 -30.61 -5.57 34.92
CA ASP A 8 -30.75 -6.88 34.29
C ASP A 8 -30.18 -7.94 35.26
N SER A 9 -29.47 -8.97 34.76
CA SER A 9 -28.67 -9.88 35.60
C SER A 9 -27.58 -9.17 36.42
N ARG A 10 -27.14 -7.98 35.96
CA ARG A 10 -26.20 -7.08 36.61
C ARG A 10 -26.61 -5.63 36.33
N PRO A 11 -26.21 -4.64 37.17
CA PRO A 11 -26.46 -3.24 36.87
C PRO A 11 -25.77 -2.81 35.57
N VAL A 12 -26.53 -2.20 34.68
CA VAL A 12 -26.05 -1.58 33.44
C VAL A 12 -26.29 -0.08 33.52
N HIS A 13 -25.22 0.70 33.34
CA HIS A 13 -25.27 2.14 33.41
C HIS A 13 -25.24 2.75 32.01
N PHE A 14 -26.19 3.65 31.73
CA PHE A 14 -26.30 4.38 30.48
C PHE A 14 -26.11 5.88 30.74
N SER A 15 -25.48 6.56 29.80
CA SER A 15 -25.36 8.02 29.78
C SER A 15 -25.85 8.52 28.43
N CYS A 16 -26.78 9.47 28.42
CA CYS A 16 -27.37 9.99 27.20
C CYS A 16 -27.53 11.51 27.22
N ASN A 17 -27.41 12.11 26.04
CA ASN A 17 -27.70 13.52 25.78
C ASN A 17 -28.89 13.59 24.82
N GLY A 18 -30.12 13.53 25.35
CA GLY A 18 -31.35 13.72 24.56
C GLY A 18 -32.17 12.45 24.27
N GLY A 19 -32.11 11.42 25.13
CA GLY A 19 -32.98 10.23 25.03
C GLY A 19 -34.29 10.38 25.80
N SER A 20 -35.36 9.73 25.33
CA SER A 20 -36.63 9.65 26.08
C SER A 20 -36.51 8.69 27.26
N LEU A 21 -36.99 9.14 28.42
CA LEU A 21 -37.11 8.34 29.65
C LEU A 21 -38.49 7.66 29.77
N GLU A 22 -39.37 7.83 28.78
CA GLU A 22 -40.66 7.15 28.77
C GLU A 22 -40.47 5.64 28.86
N THR A 23 -41.35 4.99 29.62
CA THR A 23 -41.36 3.54 29.73
C THR A 23 -41.84 2.93 28.42
N ASP A 24 -41.01 2.08 27.83
CA ASP A 24 -41.34 1.22 26.71
C ASP A 24 -41.07 -0.25 27.11
N ARG A 25 -41.26 -1.18 26.19
CA ARG A 25 -41.00 -2.61 26.39
C ARG A 25 -39.97 -3.10 25.38
N VAL A 26 -39.05 -3.92 25.88
CA VAL A 26 -38.13 -4.73 25.08
C VAL A 26 -38.41 -6.18 25.36
N THR A 27 -38.42 -6.98 24.30
CA THR A 27 -38.67 -8.40 24.40
C THR A 27 -37.37 -9.10 24.79
N GLY A 28 -37.35 -9.63 26.02
CA GLY A 28 -36.25 -10.42 26.57
C GLY A 28 -36.54 -11.93 26.50
N GLN A 29 -35.53 -12.72 26.82
CA GLN A 29 -35.67 -14.16 27.07
C GLN A 29 -35.41 -14.44 28.53
N GLU A 30 -36.36 -15.13 29.17
CA GLU A 30 -36.20 -15.67 30.51
C GLU A 30 -36.31 -17.20 30.41
N GLY A 31 -35.16 -17.85 30.25
CA GLY A 31 -35.10 -19.26 29.90
C GLY A 31 -35.68 -19.53 28.49
N PRO A 32 -36.60 -20.50 28.32
CA PRO A 32 -37.23 -20.78 27.03
C PRO A 32 -38.35 -19.80 26.67
N ASN A 33 -38.80 -18.97 27.61
CA ASN A 33 -39.96 -18.10 27.43
C ASN A 33 -39.55 -16.70 26.99
N GLN A 34 -40.36 -16.11 26.12
CA GLN A 34 -40.21 -14.74 25.67
C GLN A 34 -41.02 -13.83 26.58
N VAL A 35 -40.37 -12.87 27.24
CA VAL A 35 -40.97 -11.99 28.25
C VAL A 35 -40.79 -10.54 27.84
N ASP A 36 -41.86 -9.74 27.99
CA ASP A 36 -41.80 -8.30 27.75
C ASP A 36 -41.31 -7.57 29.01
N ILE A 37 -40.11 -6.99 28.92
CA ILE A 37 -39.45 -6.32 30.04
C ILE A 37 -39.66 -4.80 29.89
N PRO A 38 -40.21 -4.12 30.91
CA PRO A 38 -40.32 -2.67 30.89
C PRO A 38 -38.92 -2.05 30.96
N CYS A 39 -38.63 -1.13 30.04
CA CYS A 39 -37.35 -0.43 29.98
C CYS A 39 -37.56 1.02 29.50
N PRO A 40 -36.71 1.97 29.93
CA PRO A 40 -36.67 3.29 29.34
C PRO A 40 -36.47 3.22 27.83
N ARG A 41 -37.21 4.04 27.07
CA ARG A 41 -37.14 4.08 25.60
C ARG A 41 -35.73 4.26 25.06
N VAL A 42 -34.90 5.06 25.73
CA VAL A 42 -33.47 5.22 25.38
C VAL A 42 -32.68 3.91 25.37
N ILE A 43 -33.04 2.92 26.19
CA ILE A 43 -32.40 1.60 26.22
C ILE A 43 -32.83 0.79 24.99
N LYS A 44 -34.12 0.84 24.64
CA LYS A 44 -34.63 0.21 23.42
C LYS A 44 -33.98 0.80 22.17
N ASP A 45 -33.86 2.13 22.11
CA ASP A 45 -33.19 2.81 21.01
C ASP A 45 -31.71 2.40 20.93
N TYR A 46 -31.02 2.32 22.07
CA TYR A 46 -29.65 1.82 22.11
C TYR A 46 -29.54 0.40 21.54
N TYR A 47 -30.37 -0.53 21.99
CA TYR A 47 -30.37 -1.90 21.47
C TYR A 47 -30.67 -1.97 19.97
N ALA A 48 -31.58 -1.12 19.47
CA ALA A 48 -31.93 -1.07 18.05
C ALA A 48 -30.77 -0.59 17.17
N PHE A 49 -29.90 0.29 17.67
CA PHE A 49 -28.86 0.94 16.87
C PHE A 49 -27.42 0.50 17.17
N MET A 50 -27.13 -0.10 18.34
CA MET A 50 -25.76 -0.44 18.77
C MET A 50 -25.05 -1.42 17.83
N GLY A 51 -25.80 -2.30 17.14
CA GLY A 51 -25.26 -3.36 16.30
C GLY A 51 -24.82 -2.91 14.89
N GLY A 52 -24.94 -1.64 14.54
CA GLY A 52 -24.68 -1.17 13.17
C GLY A 52 -23.26 -1.48 12.67
N VAL A 53 -22.26 -1.32 13.54
CA VAL A 53 -20.85 -1.60 13.23
C VAL A 53 -20.61 -3.09 13.07
N ASP A 54 -21.14 -3.92 13.99
CA ASP A 54 -20.98 -5.36 13.96
C ASP A 54 -21.64 -5.98 12.73
N VAL A 55 -22.84 -5.49 12.34
CA VAL A 55 -23.54 -5.96 11.13
C VAL A 55 -22.75 -5.58 9.87
N HIS A 56 -22.15 -4.39 9.83
CA HIS A 56 -21.28 -3.99 8.72
C HIS A 56 -20.02 -4.87 8.64
N ASP A 57 -19.38 -5.10 9.78
CA ASP A 57 -18.20 -5.94 9.90
C ASP A 57 -18.49 -7.40 9.54
N GLN A 58 -19.64 -7.91 9.96
CA GLN A 58 -20.14 -9.24 9.61
C GLN A 58 -20.33 -9.37 8.10
N LEU A 59 -20.97 -8.39 7.45
CA LEU A 59 -21.15 -8.39 6.00
C LEU A 59 -19.82 -8.34 5.25
N ARG A 60 -18.84 -7.60 5.78
CA ARG A 60 -17.48 -7.50 5.24
C ARG A 60 -16.68 -8.79 5.38
N LEU A 61 -16.60 -9.35 6.60
CA LEU A 61 -15.66 -10.41 6.97
C LEU A 61 -16.15 -11.84 6.68
N GLN A 62 -17.45 -12.08 6.52
CA GLN A 62 -17.98 -13.45 6.54
C GLN A 62 -17.76 -14.27 5.26
N ARG A 63 -17.87 -13.68 4.06
CA ARG A 63 -17.85 -14.49 2.81
C ARG A 63 -16.97 -13.97 1.68
N TYR A 64 -16.70 -12.67 1.61
CA TYR A 64 -16.03 -12.06 0.46
C TYR A 64 -14.90 -11.10 0.84
N SER A 65 -14.35 -11.20 2.05
CA SER A 65 -13.24 -10.33 2.47
C SER A 65 -11.96 -10.67 1.72
N ILE A 66 -11.46 -9.69 0.97
CA ILE A 66 -10.17 -9.76 0.29
C ILE A 66 -9.04 -9.70 1.32
N GLN A 67 -9.24 -8.91 2.39
CA GLN A 67 -8.26 -8.79 3.48
C GLN A 67 -7.99 -10.14 4.17
N ARG A 68 -9.01 -10.98 4.36
CA ARG A 68 -8.86 -12.33 4.93
C ARG A 68 -8.32 -13.34 3.92
N ALA A 69 -8.63 -13.17 2.64
CA ALA A 69 -8.19 -14.08 1.58
C ALA A 69 -6.68 -13.96 1.27
N LEU A 70 -6.11 -12.75 1.38
CA LEU A 70 -4.72 -12.47 1.02
C LEU A 70 -3.88 -12.05 2.22
N ARG A 71 -2.91 -12.89 2.60
CA ARG A 71 -1.95 -12.56 3.67
C ARG A 71 -0.66 -12.00 3.09
N PHE A 72 -0.39 -10.72 3.37
CA PHE A 72 0.86 -10.08 2.97
C PHE A 72 1.84 -9.95 4.14
N ARG A 73 3.14 -9.99 3.83
CA ARG A 73 4.21 -9.79 4.82
C ARG A 73 4.25 -8.37 5.40
N LYS A 74 3.81 -7.37 4.62
CA LYS A 74 3.84 -5.96 5.01
C LYS A 74 2.43 -5.53 5.42
N TYR A 75 2.29 -4.99 6.64
CA TYR A 75 0.98 -4.68 7.24
C TYR A 75 0.13 -3.71 6.42
N TYR A 76 0.74 -2.68 5.81
CA TYR A 76 0.00 -1.66 5.07
C TYR A 76 -0.78 -2.24 3.87
N LYS A 77 -0.32 -3.35 3.28
CA LYS A 77 -1.04 -4.00 2.18
C LYS A 77 -2.37 -4.57 2.66
N SER A 78 -2.39 -5.18 3.85
CA SER A 78 -3.62 -5.67 4.46
C SER A 78 -4.57 -4.52 4.82
N LEU A 79 -4.02 -3.40 5.28
CA LEU A 79 -4.81 -2.19 5.57
C LEU A 79 -5.51 -1.64 4.31
N VAL A 80 -4.78 -1.54 3.19
CA VAL A 80 -5.38 -1.13 1.91
C VAL A 80 -6.49 -2.09 1.46
N LEU A 81 -6.28 -3.41 1.60
CA LEU A 81 -7.34 -4.38 1.30
C LEU A 81 -8.56 -4.21 2.19
N GLY A 82 -8.38 -3.90 3.48
CA GLY A 82 -9.48 -3.59 4.39
C GLY A 82 -10.28 -2.37 3.96
N LEU A 83 -9.61 -1.33 3.47
CA LEU A 83 -10.29 -0.14 2.92
C LEU A 83 -11.09 -0.47 1.64
N ILE A 84 -10.55 -1.31 0.77
CA ILE A 84 -11.26 -1.79 -0.43
C ILE A 84 -12.49 -2.61 -0.03
N ASP A 85 -12.34 -3.54 0.92
CA ASP A 85 -13.45 -4.35 1.45
C ASP A 85 -14.57 -3.43 2.01
N MET A 86 -14.21 -2.37 2.76
CA MET A 86 -15.16 -1.37 3.26
C MET A 86 -15.87 -0.62 2.12
N ALA A 87 -15.13 -0.17 1.11
CA ALA A 87 -15.69 0.55 -0.03
C ALA A 87 -16.69 -0.31 -0.82
N ILE A 88 -16.38 -1.59 -1.01
CA ILE A 88 -17.27 -2.56 -1.68
C ILE A 88 -18.58 -2.73 -0.91
N VAL A 89 -18.52 -2.91 0.41
CA VAL A 89 -19.71 -3.04 1.27
C VAL A 89 -20.54 -1.76 1.25
N ASN A 90 -19.90 -0.60 1.34
CA ASN A 90 -20.60 0.69 1.24
C ASN A 90 -21.29 0.85 -0.12
N GLY A 91 -20.63 0.49 -1.22
CA GLY A 91 -21.23 0.47 -2.55
C GLY A 91 -22.45 -0.44 -2.63
N TYR A 92 -22.41 -1.60 -1.98
CA TYR A 92 -23.57 -2.51 -1.91
C TYR A 92 -24.73 -1.95 -1.07
N ILE A 93 -24.43 -1.24 0.04
CA ILE A 93 -25.45 -0.55 0.83
C ILE A 93 -26.13 0.54 0.00
N VAL A 94 -25.37 1.36 -0.71
CA VAL A 94 -25.90 2.38 -1.63
C VAL A 94 -26.74 1.75 -2.73
N HIS A 95 -26.25 0.67 -3.33
CA HIS A 95 -27.01 -0.10 -4.31
C HIS A 95 -28.36 -0.57 -3.72
N LYS A 96 -28.36 -1.18 -2.53
CA LYS A 96 -29.62 -1.57 -1.86
C LYS A 96 -30.54 -0.37 -1.58
N ALA A 97 -29.99 0.77 -1.15
CA ALA A 97 -30.76 1.99 -0.91
C ALA A 97 -31.39 2.53 -2.20
N TYR A 98 -30.66 2.51 -3.31
CA TYR A 98 -31.17 2.91 -4.62
C TYR A 98 -32.36 2.06 -5.08
N TYR A 99 -32.30 0.75 -4.84
CA TYR A 99 -33.38 -0.18 -5.21
C TYR A 99 -34.55 -0.21 -4.21
N LYS A 100 -34.45 0.40 -3.02
CA LYS A 100 -35.60 0.54 -2.11
C LYS A 100 -36.73 1.38 -2.71
N ASN A 101 -36.38 2.37 -3.53
CA ASN A 101 -37.34 3.31 -4.14
C ASN A 101 -37.74 2.91 -5.57
N LYS A 102 -37.29 1.74 -6.05
CA LYS A 102 -37.61 1.22 -7.38
C LYS A 102 -38.45 -0.05 -7.28
N THR A 103 -39.25 -0.32 -8.30
CA THR A 103 -40.06 -1.55 -8.41
C THR A 103 -39.21 -2.81 -8.67
N THR A 104 -37.98 -2.63 -9.14
CA THR A 104 -37.04 -3.73 -9.41
C THR A 104 -36.36 -4.24 -8.14
N ARG A 105 -36.23 -5.57 -8.00
CA ARG A 105 -35.55 -6.19 -6.85
C ARG A 105 -34.03 -5.94 -6.87
N PRO A 106 -33.40 -5.65 -5.72
CA PRO A 106 -31.95 -5.53 -5.62
C PRO A 106 -31.27 -6.86 -5.90
N LEU A 107 -30.09 -6.80 -6.54
CA LEU A 107 -29.15 -7.91 -6.64
C LEU A 107 -28.77 -8.45 -5.25
N SER A 108 -28.65 -9.77 -5.14
CA SER A 108 -28.07 -10.41 -3.95
C SER A 108 -26.59 -10.07 -3.83
N HIS A 109 -26.02 -10.17 -2.62
CA HIS A 109 -24.62 -9.80 -2.36
C HIS A 109 -23.65 -10.51 -3.31
N VAL A 110 -23.86 -11.82 -3.54
CA VAL A 110 -23.03 -12.62 -4.46
C VAL A 110 -23.12 -12.12 -5.90
N LYS A 111 -24.34 -11.82 -6.37
CA LYS A 111 -24.55 -11.34 -7.74
C LYS A 111 -23.94 -9.94 -7.92
N TYR A 112 -24.06 -9.09 -6.91
CA TYR A 112 -23.40 -7.78 -6.88
C TYR A 112 -21.87 -7.92 -6.98
N MET A 113 -21.26 -8.77 -6.15
CA MET A 113 -19.82 -9.02 -6.17
C MET A 113 -19.33 -9.54 -7.53
N LYS A 114 -20.04 -10.50 -8.13
CA LYS A 114 -19.70 -11.02 -9.46
C LYS A 114 -19.80 -9.93 -10.53
N LYS A 115 -20.87 -9.13 -10.51
CA LYS A 115 -21.06 -8.04 -11.47
C LYS A 115 -19.98 -6.98 -11.33
N LEU A 116 -19.67 -6.57 -10.09
CA LEU A 116 -18.60 -5.62 -9.79
C LEU A 116 -17.24 -6.13 -10.29
N HIS A 117 -16.92 -7.39 -10.03
CA HIS A 117 -15.69 -8.01 -10.51
C HIS A 117 -15.57 -7.97 -12.04
N MET A 118 -16.63 -8.39 -12.75
CA MET A 118 -16.65 -8.35 -14.22
C MET A 118 -16.49 -6.93 -14.76
N GLN A 119 -17.15 -5.95 -14.15
CA GLN A 119 -17.02 -4.54 -14.53
C GLN A 119 -15.60 -4.03 -14.33
N LEU A 120 -14.96 -4.32 -13.19
CA LEU A 120 -13.59 -3.92 -12.91
C LEU A 120 -12.58 -4.58 -13.86
N CYS A 121 -12.81 -5.83 -14.25
CA CYS A 121 -11.97 -6.54 -15.22
C CYS A 121 -12.14 -6.04 -16.66
N ALA A 122 -13.28 -5.44 -16.99
CA ALA A 122 -13.57 -4.89 -18.32
C ALA A 122 -13.07 -3.44 -18.50
N LEU A 123 -12.60 -2.79 -17.43
CA LEU A 123 -12.09 -1.41 -17.50
C LEU A 123 -10.86 -1.33 -18.41
N GLN A 124 -10.87 -0.33 -19.29
CA GLN A 124 -9.77 0.02 -20.16
C GLN A 124 -9.00 1.23 -19.62
N ALA A 125 -7.81 1.50 -20.16
CA ALA A 125 -7.01 2.66 -19.75
C ALA A 125 -7.76 3.99 -19.95
N VAL A 126 -8.62 4.07 -20.98
CA VAL A 126 -9.46 5.24 -21.27
C VAL A 126 -10.55 5.49 -20.22
N ASP A 127 -10.92 4.47 -19.44
CA ASP A 127 -11.91 4.59 -18.36
C ASP A 127 -11.26 5.05 -17.05
N MET A 128 -9.92 5.05 -16.98
CA MET A 128 -9.19 5.51 -15.80
C MET A 128 -9.00 7.01 -15.87
N TYR A 129 -9.54 7.74 -14.89
CA TYR A 129 -9.37 9.18 -14.78
C TYR A 129 -7.89 9.53 -14.56
N GLU A 130 -7.23 10.04 -15.60
CA GLU A 130 -5.78 10.32 -15.62
C GLU A 130 -5.34 11.48 -14.73
N SER A 131 -6.26 12.31 -14.20
CA SER A 131 -5.88 13.48 -13.42
C SER A 131 -5.46 13.18 -11.97
N ASN A 132 -5.47 11.91 -11.54
CA ASN A 132 -4.95 11.53 -10.23
C ASN A 132 -3.44 11.28 -10.29
N THR A 133 -2.66 12.33 -10.61
CA THR A 133 -1.21 12.30 -10.73
C THR A 133 -0.52 12.26 -9.35
N PHE A 134 -0.81 11.23 -8.54
CA PHE A 134 -0.01 10.97 -7.34
C PHE A 134 1.32 10.31 -7.75
N GLY A 135 2.28 11.15 -8.15
CA GLY A 135 3.71 10.80 -8.15
C GLY A 135 4.24 9.98 -9.33
N THR A 136 3.44 9.65 -10.35
CA THR A 136 3.98 9.12 -11.62
C THR A 136 4.50 10.26 -12.47
N ARG A 137 5.80 10.55 -12.30
CA ARG A 137 6.58 11.23 -13.35
C ARG A 137 6.54 10.31 -14.58
N GLU A 138 6.06 10.79 -15.71
CA GLU A 138 6.04 10.02 -16.96
C GLU A 138 7.43 9.40 -17.22
N PRO A 139 7.53 8.11 -17.57
CA PRO A 139 8.78 7.55 -18.05
C PRO A 139 9.10 8.22 -19.37
N ILE A 140 10.15 9.05 -19.39
CA ILE A 140 10.76 9.53 -20.62
C ILE A 140 11.02 8.30 -21.50
N PRO A 141 10.56 8.25 -22.76
CA PRO A 141 10.80 7.11 -23.63
C PRO A 141 12.30 6.93 -23.80
N ALA A 142 12.83 5.84 -23.26
CA ALA A 142 14.21 5.46 -23.47
C ALA A 142 14.42 5.20 -24.97
N PRO A 143 15.34 5.90 -25.64
CA PRO A 143 15.67 5.54 -27.01
C PRO A 143 16.18 4.09 -26.99
N ARG A 144 15.64 3.27 -27.90
CA ARG A 144 16.14 1.93 -28.20
C ARG A 144 17.51 2.06 -28.86
N GLY A 145 18.52 2.40 -28.07
CA GLY A 145 19.91 2.36 -28.46
C GLY A 145 20.37 0.91 -28.41
N VAL A 146 20.59 0.32 -29.58
CA VAL A 146 21.36 -0.91 -29.73
C VAL A 146 22.70 -0.69 -29.06
N VAL A 147 22.98 -1.42 -27.97
CA VAL A 147 24.25 -1.34 -27.25
C VAL A 147 25.34 -1.90 -28.18
N PRO A 148 26.33 -1.10 -28.61
CA PRO A 148 27.49 -1.64 -29.30
C PRO A 148 28.33 -2.36 -28.25
N THR A 149 28.42 -3.68 -28.36
CA THR A 149 29.35 -4.51 -27.59
C THR A 149 30.75 -4.31 -28.17
N VAL A 150 31.39 -3.18 -27.85
CA VAL A 150 32.82 -2.99 -28.11
C VAL A 150 33.58 -3.48 -26.89
N GLN A 151 34.36 -4.55 -27.09
CA GLN A 151 35.19 -5.21 -26.09
C GLN A 151 36.49 -4.41 -25.90
N ASP A 152 36.55 -3.59 -24.84
CA ASP A 152 37.81 -2.94 -24.41
C ASP A 152 38.35 -3.59 -23.13
N THR A 153 39.23 -4.57 -23.36
CA THR A 153 40.60 -4.78 -22.80
C THR A 153 41.01 -4.32 -21.38
N THR A 154 40.10 -4.09 -20.44
CA THR A 154 40.46 -4.10 -19.00
C THR A 154 39.63 -5.15 -18.25
N ALA A 155 40.31 -6.04 -17.54
CA ALA A 155 39.76 -7.27 -16.94
C ALA A 155 38.78 -7.05 -15.77
N HIS A 156 38.17 -5.87 -15.66
CA HIS A 156 37.28 -5.50 -14.57
C HIS A 156 35.95 -6.23 -14.66
N THR A 157 35.73 -7.14 -13.72
CA THR A 157 34.49 -7.91 -13.64
C THR A 157 33.56 -7.37 -12.57
N MET A 158 32.33 -7.01 -12.95
CA MET A 158 31.30 -6.60 -12.01
C MET A 158 30.84 -7.80 -11.17
N ARG A 159 31.02 -7.72 -9.83
CA ARG A 159 30.57 -8.78 -8.90
C ARG A 159 29.37 -8.32 -8.08
N GLN A 160 28.42 -9.24 -7.85
CA GLN A 160 27.29 -9.01 -6.93
C GLN A 160 27.69 -9.45 -5.53
N ILE A 161 27.45 -8.62 -4.52
CA ILE A 161 27.74 -9.00 -3.14
C ILE A 161 26.88 -10.19 -2.70
N GLU A 162 27.53 -11.20 -2.12
CA GLU A 162 26.88 -12.43 -1.65
C GLU A 162 26.45 -12.36 -0.18
N ARG A 163 27.06 -11.45 0.59
CA ARG A 163 26.75 -11.27 2.01
C ARG A 163 25.34 -10.72 2.22
N TRP A 164 24.55 -11.46 2.99
CA TRP A 164 23.20 -11.07 3.42
C TRP A 164 23.28 -10.20 4.69
N ARG A 165 22.34 -9.26 4.85
CA ARG A 165 22.31 -8.35 6.01
C ARG A 165 21.83 -9.09 7.27
N ASN A 166 20.76 -9.89 7.15
CA ASN A 166 20.23 -10.74 8.21
C ASN A 166 19.94 -12.12 7.58
N ALA A 167 20.58 -13.19 8.04
CA ALA A 167 20.39 -14.53 7.47
C ALA A 167 19.01 -15.11 7.83
N ASP A 168 18.50 -14.80 9.02
CA ASP A 168 17.44 -15.63 9.63
C ASP A 168 16.02 -15.10 9.41
N THR A 169 15.83 -13.80 9.16
CA THR A 169 14.47 -13.22 9.15
C THR A 169 14.10 -12.54 7.84
N GLN A 170 15.03 -11.97 7.07
CA GLN A 170 14.76 -11.42 5.73
C GLN A 170 16.00 -11.50 4.85
N PRO A 171 16.01 -12.31 3.76
CA PRO A 171 17.14 -12.35 2.84
C PRO A 171 17.17 -11.04 2.03
N LYS A 172 17.80 -10.01 2.60
CA LYS A 172 18.19 -8.78 1.89
C LYS A 172 19.70 -8.75 1.81
N ARG A 173 20.23 -8.75 0.59
CA ARG A 173 21.67 -8.61 0.35
C ARG A 173 22.15 -7.27 0.90
N ARG A 174 23.36 -7.26 1.44
CA ARG A 174 24.05 -6.01 1.82
C ARG A 174 24.13 -5.12 0.57
N ARG A 175 24.04 -3.81 0.75
CA ARG A 175 24.18 -2.82 -0.33
C ARG A 175 25.15 -1.74 0.13
N GLY A 176 25.99 -1.26 -0.78
CA GLY A 176 26.90 -0.14 -0.56
C GLY A 176 26.43 1.11 -1.30
N ALA A 177 26.86 2.28 -0.84
CA ALA A 177 26.59 3.54 -1.52
C ALA A 177 27.36 3.59 -2.85
N CYS A 178 26.68 3.96 -3.94
CA CYS A 178 27.33 4.12 -5.23
C CYS A 178 28.28 5.33 -5.20
N LYS A 179 29.52 5.14 -5.69
CA LYS A 179 30.54 6.21 -5.69
C LYS A 179 30.25 7.35 -6.65
N ILE A 180 29.59 7.05 -7.79
CA ILE A 180 29.32 8.02 -8.86
C ILE A 180 28.06 8.84 -8.63
N CYS A 181 27.00 8.25 -8.07
CA CYS A 181 25.73 8.96 -7.94
C CYS A 181 25.84 10.30 -7.20
N PRO A 182 26.60 10.42 -6.09
CA PRO A 182 26.81 11.71 -5.43
C PRO A 182 27.49 12.77 -6.31
N MET A 183 28.36 12.34 -7.22
CA MET A 183 29.19 13.22 -8.05
C MET A 183 28.48 13.70 -9.31
N LEU A 184 27.48 12.96 -9.80
CA LEU A 184 26.72 13.31 -11.00
C LEU A 184 25.35 13.95 -10.70
N HIS A 185 24.99 14.11 -9.43
CA HIS A 185 23.77 14.81 -9.05
C HIS A 185 24.06 16.28 -8.76
N ALA A 186 23.43 17.17 -9.51
CA ALA A 186 23.50 18.63 -9.30
C ALA A 186 22.79 19.11 -8.01
N GLU A 187 21.90 18.29 -7.44
CA GLU A 187 21.22 18.56 -6.16
C GLU A 187 21.69 17.53 -5.11
N TYR A 188 22.03 18.00 -3.90
CA TYR A 188 22.48 17.22 -2.73
C TYR A 188 21.54 16.06 -2.33
N LYS A 189 21.46 15.01 -3.14
CA LYS A 189 20.68 13.80 -2.90
C LYS A 189 21.62 12.67 -2.51
N ARG A 190 21.22 11.92 -1.48
CA ARG A 190 21.99 10.78 -0.94
C ARG A 190 22.33 9.79 -2.05
N ALA A 191 23.55 9.26 -2.00
CA ALA A 191 24.04 8.22 -2.92
C ALA A 191 23.04 7.07 -3.07
N ALA A 192 22.70 6.69 -4.31
CA ALA A 192 21.92 5.48 -4.55
C ALA A 192 22.70 4.25 -4.05
N THR A 193 22.01 3.27 -3.47
CA THR A 193 22.67 2.05 -2.99
C THR A 193 22.72 0.98 -4.08
N SER A 194 23.87 0.35 -4.28
CA SER A 194 24.09 -0.74 -5.22
C SER A 194 24.45 -2.05 -4.52
N LYS A 195 24.10 -3.17 -5.17
CA LYS A 195 24.51 -4.53 -4.80
C LYS A 195 25.71 -5.02 -5.63
N TYR A 196 26.13 -4.24 -6.63
CA TYR A 196 27.23 -4.55 -7.52
C TYR A 196 28.45 -3.70 -7.18
N PHE A 197 29.63 -4.30 -7.27
CA PHE A 197 30.90 -3.65 -7.00
C PHE A 197 32.02 -4.12 -7.94
N CYS A 198 33.05 -3.28 -8.09
CA CYS A 198 34.32 -3.63 -8.72
C CYS A 198 35.31 -4.06 -7.61
N PRO A 199 35.82 -5.31 -7.63
CA PRO A 199 36.84 -5.76 -6.68
C PRO A 199 38.25 -5.24 -7.03
N GLU A 200 38.50 -4.92 -8.29
CA GLU A 200 39.85 -4.66 -8.81
C GLU A 200 40.23 -3.17 -8.80
N CYS A 201 39.24 -2.28 -8.64
CA CYS A 201 39.42 -0.84 -8.80
C CYS A 201 39.97 -0.13 -7.55
N ASN A 202 40.01 -0.78 -6.38
CA ASN A 202 40.57 -0.21 -5.15
C ASN A 202 41.12 -1.29 -4.21
N LYS A 203 42.32 -1.05 -3.68
CA LYS A 203 43.01 -1.94 -2.73
C LYS A 203 42.44 -1.87 -1.31
N GLU A 204 41.81 -0.75 -0.94
CA GLU A 204 41.27 -0.52 0.42
C GLU A 204 39.86 -1.10 0.62
N GLY A 205 39.13 -1.38 -0.47
CA GLY A 205 37.80 -1.96 -0.38
C GLY A 205 36.97 -1.87 -1.67
N PRO A 206 35.86 -2.61 -1.75
CA PRO A 206 35.06 -2.72 -2.96
C PRO A 206 34.36 -1.41 -3.34
N ILE A 207 34.51 -0.97 -4.60
CA ILE A 207 33.81 0.21 -5.13
C ILE A 207 32.42 -0.19 -5.63
N PHE A 208 31.37 0.34 -5.01
CA PHE A 208 29.99 0.06 -5.43
C PHE A 208 29.55 0.97 -6.58
N LEU A 209 28.97 0.36 -7.62
CA LEU A 209 28.57 1.03 -8.85
C LEU A 209 27.16 0.58 -9.27
N CYS A 210 26.31 1.53 -9.67
CA CYS A 210 24.97 1.23 -10.15
C CYS A 210 24.99 0.67 -11.58
N ARG A 211 24.15 -0.35 -11.82
CA ARG A 211 23.96 -0.97 -13.14
C ARG A 211 22.86 -0.30 -13.98
N SER A 212 22.10 0.62 -13.39
CA SER A 212 21.06 1.35 -14.13
C SER A 212 21.69 2.44 -14.97
N ALA A 213 21.37 2.49 -16.27
CA ALA A 213 21.69 3.63 -17.12
C ALA A 213 20.84 4.81 -16.66
N ARG A 214 21.49 5.85 -16.11
CA ARG A 214 20.80 6.98 -15.47
C ARG A 214 21.28 8.34 -15.96
N TYR A 215 22.49 8.40 -16.52
CA TYR A 215 23.14 9.66 -16.84
C TYR A 215 23.43 9.69 -18.34
N PRO A 216 22.95 10.71 -19.06
CA PRO A 216 23.36 10.94 -20.43
C PRO A 216 24.79 11.48 -20.43
N VAL A 217 25.73 10.73 -20.98
CA VAL A 217 27.09 11.20 -21.25
C VAL A 217 27.26 11.21 -22.76
N ARG A 218 27.60 12.38 -23.34
CA ARG A 218 27.68 12.59 -24.80
C ARG A 218 26.42 12.15 -25.55
N GLY A 219 25.24 12.36 -24.95
CA GLY A 219 23.95 12.00 -25.54
C GLY A 219 23.56 10.51 -25.42
N VAL A 220 24.40 9.67 -24.81
CA VAL A 220 24.14 8.24 -24.61
C VAL A 220 23.88 7.95 -23.13
N ALA A 221 22.82 7.20 -22.82
CA ALA A 221 22.53 6.79 -21.45
C ALA A 221 23.56 5.75 -20.96
N MET A 222 24.43 6.14 -20.04
CA MET A 222 25.47 5.28 -19.49
C MET A 222 25.14 4.85 -18.06
N THR A 223 25.60 3.65 -17.69
CA THR A 223 25.54 3.17 -16.29
C THR A 223 26.67 3.80 -15.48
N CYS A 224 26.54 3.84 -14.15
CA CYS A 224 27.66 4.26 -13.31
C CYS A 224 28.87 3.34 -13.49
N TRP A 225 28.68 2.06 -13.82
CA TRP A 225 29.81 1.18 -14.14
C TRP A 225 30.58 1.67 -15.36
N ASP A 226 29.87 1.99 -16.44
CA ASP A 226 30.51 2.43 -17.69
C ASP A 226 31.18 3.78 -17.51
N ILE A 227 30.56 4.70 -16.76
CA ILE A 227 31.16 6.00 -16.45
C ILE A 227 32.46 5.83 -15.63
N TRP A 228 32.48 4.94 -14.63
CA TRP A 228 33.67 4.71 -13.81
C TRP A 228 34.85 4.19 -14.63
N HIS A 229 34.60 3.18 -15.47
CA HIS A 229 35.68 2.47 -16.16
C HIS A 229 36.05 3.12 -17.50
N ARG A 230 35.07 3.63 -18.26
CA ARG A 230 35.30 4.18 -19.59
C ARG A 230 35.60 5.66 -19.57
N GLU A 231 34.79 6.45 -18.86
CA GLU A 231 34.95 7.92 -18.86
C GLU A 231 35.94 8.39 -17.81
N TRP A 232 35.97 7.75 -16.64
CA TRP A 232 36.81 8.18 -15.52
C TRP A 232 38.08 7.35 -15.36
N SER A 233 38.40 6.50 -16.34
CA SER A 233 39.60 5.65 -16.39
C SER A 233 39.88 4.96 -15.05
N ASN A 234 38.90 4.19 -14.56
CA ASN A 234 38.95 3.47 -13.28
C ASN A 234 39.16 4.35 -12.03
N GLY A 235 38.77 5.61 -12.10
CA GLY A 235 38.84 6.57 -11.00
C GLY A 235 39.99 7.57 -11.10
N GLN A 236 40.88 7.44 -12.08
CA GLN A 236 42.01 8.35 -12.28
C GLN A 236 41.58 9.75 -12.74
N LEU A 237 40.45 9.85 -13.45
CA LEU A 237 39.88 11.11 -13.92
C LEU A 237 38.64 11.50 -13.11
N THR A 238 38.57 11.08 -11.84
CA THR A 238 37.48 11.50 -10.96
C THR A 238 37.52 13.02 -10.78
N PRO A 239 36.39 13.73 -11.01
CA PRO A 239 36.31 15.14 -10.69
C PRO A 239 36.63 15.31 -9.20
N VAL A 240 37.75 15.96 -8.90
CA VAL A 240 38.07 16.35 -7.53
C VAL A 240 36.99 17.32 -7.09
N ASP A 241 36.40 17.08 -5.92
CA ASP A 241 35.34 17.90 -5.34
C ASP A 241 35.87 19.30 -5.02
N ASN A 242 35.99 20.13 -6.05
CA ASN A 242 36.40 21.52 -5.96
C ASN A 242 35.18 22.42 -5.77
N GLY A 243 34.21 22.03 -4.92
CA GLY A 243 33.21 22.91 -4.31
C GLY A 243 32.57 24.00 -5.19
N ARG A 244 32.45 23.77 -6.50
CA ARG A 244 31.91 24.72 -7.46
C ARG A 244 31.07 23.98 -8.48
N SER A 245 29.77 24.08 -8.23
CA SER A 245 28.68 23.83 -9.16
C SER A 245 28.98 24.37 -10.56
N ILE A 246 28.81 23.52 -11.56
CA ILE A 246 28.33 23.88 -12.89
C ILE A 246 27.13 22.97 -13.17
#